data_AF-A0A7W4C6K9-F1
#
_entry.id   AF-A0A7W4C6K9-F1
#
_cell.length_a   1.000
_cell.length_b   1.000
_cell.length_c   1.000
_cell.angle_alpha   90.00
_cell.angle_beta   90.00
_cell.angle_gamma   90.00
#
_symmetry.space_group_name_H-M   'P 1'
#
loop_
_entity.id
_entity.type
_entity.pdbx_description
1 polymer ?
#
loop_
_entity_poly.entity_id
_entity_poly.type
_entity_poly.pdbx_seq_one_letter_code
_entity_poly.pdbx_strand_id
1 'polypeptide(L)'
;MVLHEFPEGIITYLLLVKGGFSERQAMILSFFAAALTTPLGMLFSFPLISQIDKPMLGALLSVSAGALIYVGATHLLPKAEQEHKKYSFVALGGGILVAIIIVLSKG
;
A
#
# COMPACT_ATOMS: atom_id res chain seq x y z
N MET A 1 2.22 -0.02 -9.34
CA MET A 1 2.64 -0.34 -7.96
C MET A 1 3.64 0.67 -7.39
N VAL A 2 4.29 1.54 -8.17
CA VAL A 2 5.26 2.51 -7.62
C VAL A 2 4.60 3.75 -6.97
N LEU A 3 3.40 4.15 -7.43
CA LEU A 3 2.80 5.42 -6.97
C LEU A 3 2.31 5.42 -5.52
N HIS A 4 1.99 4.26 -4.92
CA HIS A 4 1.50 4.22 -3.52
C HIS A 4 2.64 4.15 -2.48
N GLU A 5 3.83 3.72 -2.90
CA GLU A 5 5.05 3.69 -2.09
C GLU A 5 5.50 5.13 -1.70
N PHE A 6 5.19 6.13 -2.54
CA PHE A 6 5.51 7.53 -2.24
C PHE A 6 4.69 8.08 -1.06
N PRO A 7 3.33 7.97 -1.04
CA PRO A 7 2.53 8.22 0.15
C PRO A 7 2.99 7.43 1.38
N GLU A 8 3.32 6.14 1.24
CA GLU A 8 3.82 5.32 2.36
C GLU A 8 5.14 5.84 2.93
N GLY A 9 6.07 6.29 2.08
CA GLY A 9 7.31 6.93 2.51
C GLY A 9 7.05 8.21 3.32
N ILE A 10 6.12 9.06 2.86
CA ILE A 10 5.74 10.29 3.58
C ILE A 10 5.11 9.95 4.93
N ILE A 11 4.19 8.99 4.98
CA ILE A 11 3.54 8.58 6.23
C ILE A 11 4.58 8.03 7.20
N THR A 12 5.51 7.20 6.74
CA THR A 12 6.60 6.63 7.55
C THR A 12 7.50 7.73 8.11
N TYR A 13 7.86 8.72 7.30
CA TYR A 13 8.60 9.90 7.75
C TYR A 13 7.87 10.62 8.90
N LEU A 14 6.58 10.92 8.71
CA LEU A 14 5.78 11.62 9.72
C LEU A 14 5.66 10.83 11.02
N LEU A 15 5.52 9.49 10.93
CA LEU A 15 5.49 8.61 12.10
C LEU A 15 6.83 8.62 12.86
N LEU A 16 7.97 8.59 12.16
CA LEU A 16 9.29 8.66 12.78
C LEU A 16 9.54 10.00 13.46
N VAL A 17 9.19 11.11 12.81
CA VAL A 17 9.31 12.45 13.43
C VAL A 17 8.42 12.53 14.68
N LYS A 18 7.16 12.07 14.61
CA LYS A 18 6.28 12.02 15.79
C LYS A 18 6.78 11.07 16.88
N GLY A 19 7.53 10.04 16.51
CA GLY A 19 8.19 9.11 17.44
C GLY A 19 9.44 9.67 18.13
N GLY A 20 9.83 10.92 17.87
CA GLY A 20 10.96 11.58 18.51
C GLY A 20 12.28 11.48 17.75
N PHE A 21 12.29 10.96 16.52
CA PHE A 21 13.48 10.99 15.66
C PHE A 21 13.71 12.40 15.11
N SER A 22 14.98 12.78 14.94
CA SER A 22 15.32 14.03 14.26
C SER A 22 14.88 13.98 12.79
N GLU A 23 14.49 15.12 12.21
CA GLU A 23 13.96 15.19 10.84
C GLU A 23 14.90 14.56 9.81
N ARG A 24 16.21 14.77 9.95
CA ARG A 24 17.21 14.20 9.04
C ARG A 24 17.28 12.68 9.14
N GLN A 25 17.22 12.13 10.36
CA GLN A 25 17.19 10.68 10.56
C GLN A 25 15.90 10.08 10.04
N ALA A 26 14.75 10.70 10.33
CA ALA A 26 13.45 10.26 9.85
C ALA A 26 13.39 10.23 8.31
N MET A 27 13.96 11.24 7.64
CA MET A 27 14.02 11.29 6.18
C MET A 27 14.86 10.13 5.62
N ILE A 28 16.05 9.90 6.15
CA ILE A 28 16.94 8.84 5.68
C ILE A 28 16.30 7.47 5.91
N LEU A 29 15.75 7.22 7.10
CA LEU A 29 15.11 5.95 7.45
C LEU A 29 13.86 5.68 6.60
N SER A 30 12.98 6.66 6.43
CA SER A 30 11.78 6.51 5.58
C SER A 30 12.12 6.30 4.11
N PHE A 31 13.15 6.96 3.59
CA PHE A 31 13.64 6.75 2.23
C PHE A 31 14.15 5.31 2.04
N PHE A 32 15.02 4.83 2.94
CA PHE A 32 15.51 3.46 2.85
C PHE A 32 14.41 2.43 3.09
N ALA A 33 13.46 2.70 4.00
CA ALA A 33 12.32 1.84 4.22
C ALA A 33 11.47 1.71 2.94
N ALA A 34 11.05 2.83 2.34
CA ALA A 34 10.24 2.80 1.12
C ALA A 34 11.00 2.22 -0.09
N ALA A 35 12.30 2.48 -0.21
CA ALA A 35 13.09 2.03 -1.36
C ALA A 35 13.54 0.57 -1.28
N LEU A 36 13.87 0.06 -0.09
CA LEU A 36 14.50 -1.26 0.06
C LEU A 36 13.53 -2.36 0.51
N THR A 37 12.48 -2.04 1.26
CA THR A 37 11.63 -3.10 1.86
C THR A 37 10.94 -3.96 0.80
N THR A 38 10.37 -3.34 -0.25
CA THR A 38 9.71 -4.05 -1.34
C THR A 38 10.64 -4.95 -2.16
N PRO A 39 11.80 -4.48 -2.68
CA PRO A 39 12.73 -5.35 -3.41
C PRO A 39 13.38 -6.40 -2.51
N LEU A 40 13.70 -6.07 -1.25
CA LEU A 40 14.22 -7.08 -0.31
C LEU A 40 13.18 -8.15 -0.02
N GLY A 41 11.93 -7.75 0.26
CA GLY A 41 10.81 -8.66 0.48
C GLY A 41 10.61 -9.60 -0.71
N MET A 42 10.70 -9.07 -1.93
CA MET A 42 10.68 -9.89 -3.16
C MET A 42 11.85 -10.87 -3.21
N LEU A 43 13.08 -10.40 -2.97
CA LEU A 43 14.28 -11.23 -3.05
C LEU A 43 14.26 -12.38 -2.04
N PHE A 44 13.83 -12.11 -0.80
CA PHE A 44 13.73 -13.14 0.24
C PHE A 44 12.57 -14.10 0.02
N SER A 45 11.46 -13.64 -0.55
CA SER A 45 10.29 -14.48 -0.81
C SER A 45 10.40 -15.29 -2.11
N PHE A 46 11.24 -14.84 -3.06
CA PHE A 46 11.35 -15.44 -4.39
C PHE A 46 11.67 -16.95 -4.39
N PRO A 47 12.62 -17.49 -3.60
CA PRO A 47 12.90 -18.92 -3.58
C PRO A 47 11.74 -19.77 -3.06
N LEU A 48 10.89 -19.20 -2.21
CA LEU A 48 9.71 -19.87 -1.68
C LEU A 48 8.58 -19.85 -2.70
N ILE A 49 8.31 -18.68 -3.29
CA ILE A 49 7.22 -18.49 -4.26
C ILE A 49 7.49 -19.25 -5.56
N SER A 50 8.75 -19.36 -5.99
CA SER A 50 9.13 -20.06 -7.22
C SER A 50 8.86 -21.56 -7.19
N GLN A 51 8.68 -22.14 -6.00
CA GLN A 51 8.36 -23.55 -5.79
C GLN A 51 6.86 -23.82 -5.63
N ILE A 52 6.02 -22.77 -5.59
CA ILE A 52 4.57 -22.90 -5.39
C ILE A 52 3.85 -23.06 -6.74
N ASP A 53 2.97 -24.06 -6.83
CA ASP A 53 2.14 -24.27 -8.00
C ASP A 53 1.15 -23.12 -8.24
N LYS A 54 0.87 -22.83 -9.51
CA LYS A 54 -0.02 -21.73 -9.93
C LYS A 54 -1.38 -21.70 -9.21
N PRO A 55 -2.10 -22.83 -9.01
CA PRO A 55 -3.38 -22.80 -8.30
C PRO A 55 -3.25 -22.38 -6.85
N MET A 56 -2.22 -22.87 -6.15
CA MET A 56 -1.96 -22.50 -4.76
C MET A 56 -1.51 -21.04 -4.64
N LEU A 57 -0.67 -20.56 -5.56
CA LEU A 57 -0.33 -19.14 -5.64
C LEU A 57 -1.57 -18.27 -5.83
N GLY A 58 -2.48 -18.67 -6.73
CA GLY A 58 -3.76 -18.00 -6.95
C GLY A 58 -4.64 -17.97 -5.69
N ALA A 59 -4.71 -19.08 -4.94
CA ALA A 59 -5.42 -19.14 -3.68
C ALA A 59 -4.82 -18.17 -2.64
N LEU A 60 -3.49 -18.15 -2.48
CA LEU A 60 -2.81 -17.22 -1.56
C LEU A 60 -3.05 -15.76 -1.93
N LEU A 61 -2.99 -15.43 -3.23
CA LEU A 61 -3.32 -14.09 -3.73
C LEU A 61 -4.79 -13.72 -3.48
N SER A 62 -5.72 -14.67 -3.62
CA SER A 62 -7.15 -14.42 -3.34
C SER A 62 -7.40 -14.13 -1.85
N VAL A 63 -6.70 -14.82 -0.95
CA VAL A 63 -6.76 -14.55 0.49
C VAL A 63 -6.22 -13.15 0.80
N SER A 64 -5.09 -12.79 0.20
CA SER A 64 -4.50 -11.44 0.35
C SER A 64 -5.46 -10.35 -0.17
N ALA A 65 -6.05 -10.54 -1.35
CA ALA A 65 -7.03 -9.62 -1.90
C ALA A 65 -8.26 -9.47 -1.00
N GLY A 66 -8.77 -10.58 -0.45
CA GLY A 66 -9.88 -10.57 0.50
C GLY A 66 -9.56 -9.78 1.77
N ALA A 67 -8.36 -9.96 2.33
CA ALA A 67 -7.91 -9.21 3.51
C ALA A 67 -7.83 -7.69 3.23
N LEU A 68 -7.31 -7.29 2.07
CA LEU A 68 -7.24 -5.89 1.66
C LEU A 68 -8.64 -5.27 1.48
N ILE A 69 -9.57 -6.00 0.86
CA ILE A 69 -10.97 -5.56 0.73
C ILE A 69 -11.62 -5.42 2.11
N TYR A 70 -11.41 -6.39 3.01
CA TYR A 70 -11.95 -6.34 4.37
C TYR A 70 -11.47 -5.11 5.12
N VAL A 71 -10.16 -4.86 5.15
CA VAL A 71 -9.58 -3.67 5.81
C VAL A 71 -10.07 -2.38 5.16
N GLY A 72 -10.14 -2.35 3.83
CA GLY A 72 -10.66 -1.22 3.06
C GLY A 72 -12.10 -0.88 3.45
N ALA A 73 -12.98 -1.88 3.49
CA ALA A 73 -14.39 -1.69 3.78
C ALA A 73 -14.68 -1.39 5.26
N THR A 74 -13.97 -2.04 6.18
CA THR A 74 -14.28 -1.94 7.63
C THR A 74 -13.52 -0.84 8.35
N HIS A 75 -12.33 -0.46 7.88
CA HIS A 75 -11.48 0.52 8.58
C HIS A 75 -11.25 1.78 7.75
N LEU A 76 -10.95 1.66 6.46
CA LEU A 76 -10.59 2.82 5.63
C LEU A 76 -11.82 3.62 5.18
N LEU A 77 -12.88 2.94 4.72
CA LEU A 77 -14.09 3.58 4.21
C LEU A 77 -14.85 4.38 5.29
N PRO A 78 -15.10 3.86 6.50
CA PRO A 78 -15.77 4.63 7.56
C PRO A 78 -14.93 5.82 8.01
N LYS A 79 -13.59 5.68 7.98
CA LYS A 79 -12.67 6.75 8.37
C LYS A 79 -12.60 7.86 7.32
N ALA A 80 -12.69 7.51 6.04
CA ALA A 80 -12.83 8.48 4.95
C ALA A 80 -14.16 9.24 5.01
N GLU A 81 -15.24 8.58 5.45
CA GLU A 81 -16.56 9.18 5.65
C GLU A 81 -16.60 10.11 6.88
N GLN A 82 -15.97 9.73 7.99
CA GLN A 82 -15.88 10.54 9.22
C GLN A 82 -14.99 11.78 9.06
N GLU A 83 -14.08 11.80 8.08
CA GLU A 83 -13.36 13.01 7.70
C GLU A 83 -14.29 13.90 6.86
N HIS A 84 -15.02 14.82 7.53
CA HIS A 84 -15.94 15.81 6.94
C HIS A 84 -15.24 16.88 6.04
N LYS A 85 -14.14 16.53 5.38
CA LYS A 85 -13.48 17.39 4.39
C LYS A 85 -14.16 17.24 3.04
N LYS A 86 -14.46 18.37 2.41
CA LYS A 86 -15.14 18.50 1.11
C LYS A 86 -14.58 17.62 -0.01
N TYR A 87 -13.30 17.21 0.10
CA TYR A 87 -12.58 16.45 -0.91
C TYR A 87 -12.39 14.96 -0.60
N SER A 88 -12.84 14.46 0.56
CA SER A 88 -12.60 13.06 0.99
C SER A 88 -13.26 12.05 0.03
N PHE A 89 -14.54 12.27 -0.30
CA PHE A 89 -15.26 11.45 -1.27
C PHE A 89 -14.73 11.61 -2.71
N VAL A 90 -14.26 12.80 -3.06
CA VAL A 90 -13.65 13.04 -4.39
C VAL A 90 -12.33 12.29 -4.52
N ALA A 91 -11.51 12.27 -3.48
CA ALA A 91 -10.26 11.52 -3.44
C ALA A 91 -10.50 10.00 -3.49
N LEU A 92 -11.49 9.50 -2.75
CA LEU A 92 -11.92 8.10 -2.81
C LEU A 92 -12.40 7.72 -4.22
N GLY A 93 -13.30 8.51 -4.80
CA GLY A 93 -13.81 8.29 -6.16
C GLY A 93 -12.71 8.38 -7.22
N GLY A 94 -11.78 9.32 -7.08
CA GLY A 94 -10.60 9.42 -7.93
C GLY A 94 -9.69 8.19 -7.84
N GLY A 95 -9.46 7.68 -6.63
CA GLY A 95 -8.70 6.43 -6.42
C GLY A 95 -9.35 5.22 -7.09
N ILE A 96 -10.67 5.07 -6.96
CA ILE A 96 -11.43 4.00 -7.60
C ILE A 96 -11.36 4.12 -9.13
N LEU A 97 -11.55 5.33 -9.68
CA LEU A 97 -11.45 5.57 -11.12
C LEU A 97 -10.08 5.21 -11.67
N VAL A 98 -8.99 5.62 -10.99
CA VAL A 98 -7.62 5.25 -11.39
C VAL A 98 -7.45 3.73 -11.37
N ALA A 99 -7.95 3.04 -10.34
CA ALA A 99 -7.90 1.58 -10.27
C ALA A 99 -8.63 0.91 -11.44
N ILE A 100 -9.83 1.39 -11.78
CA ILE A 100 -10.61 0.89 -12.93
C ILE A 100 -9.86 1.13 -14.25
N ILE A 101 -9.32 2.33 -14.46
CA ILE A 101 -8.54 2.66 -15.67
C ILE A 101 -7.33 1.73 -15.81
N ILE A 102 -6.62 1.45 -14.72
CA ILE A 102 -5.46 0.55 -14.74
C ILE A 102 -5.87 -0.88 -15.13
N VAL A 103 -7.01 -1.36 -14.62
CA VAL A 103 -7.53 -2.69 -14.95
C VAL A 103 -7.93 -2.76 -16.42
N LEU A 104 -8.66 -1.76 -16.93
CA LEU A 104 -9.12 -1.69 -18.31
C LEU A 104 -7.97 -1.48 -19.32
N SER A 105 -6.91 -0.77 -18.92
CA SER A 105 -5.73 -0.54 -19.77
C SER A 105 -4.88 -1.79 -20.01
N LYS A 106 -5.13 -2.89 -19.29
CA LYS A 106 -4.42 -4.17 -19.44
C LYS A 106 -5.21 -5.21 -20.25
N GLY A 107 -6.41 -4.87 -20.75
CA GLY A 107 -7.14 -5.65 -21.75
C GLY A 107 -6.78 -5.21 -23.15
#